data_AF-A0A4Q4TNY2-F1
#
_entry.id   AF-A0A4Q4TNY2-F1
#
_cell.length_a   1.000
_cell.length_b   1.000
_cell.length_c   1.000
_cell.angle_alpha   90.00
_cell.angle_beta   90.00
_cell.angle_gamma   90.00
#
_symmetry.space_group_name_H-M   'P 1'
#
loop_
_entity.id
_entity.type
_entity.pdbx_description
1 polymer ?
#
loop_
_entity_poly.entity_id
_entity_poly.type
_entity_poly.pdbx_seq_one_letter_code
_entity_poly.pdbx_strand_id
1 'polypeptide(L)'
;MVPIGLSPSDFKEAIRLSWKLYDSLKNAPEEVKDLAKDLSILSGVLNQIQADLDKGSDSEIAAHGERRIKLLQSITADLMRTLAEAQTLVDKFRPLATAGRISEELWRKIKFMMSQRKIHAIQKSITAHISAFSLLLTSMGNSSLCRMEESLRELRLEATSAMTDFSGSVDGVENEEAIRGPTKAWAEEDHVGGNTSQQPPGVPPSSPPVLHRQPPPAAKTVLLDPQITDALEIEVGTLPSQEFLLFMRRLPSRVHADIANIIFSNCKVTCFNFYRLHGLYRTKFGRGDSSFERKLFQLSHLSSPVNFPQTEYDLSLDEWTSKLVHAYARINEPDAIHASHLYDYMYSTKVFSRFPQITSLVDAWGNVKADKVEECLVYSLALCRVLKGWDSLDRLKALWAAIHRPESPFINKAMLMPPWYAQPPARDDDSAVDQEDLRPPKRTRIESGTAKEASEAMDEESEAS
;
A
#
# COMPACT_ATOMS: atom_id res chain seq x y z
N MET A 1 4.52 36.65 0.94
CA MET A 1 3.50 35.64 0.58
C MET A 1 2.15 36.23 0.93
N VAL A 2 1.33 36.52 -0.08
CA VAL A 2 -0.01 37.10 0.09
C VAL A 2 -1.00 35.94 0.26
N PRO A 3 -1.96 35.99 1.21
CA PRO A 3 -3.01 34.99 1.30
C PRO A 3 -3.96 35.20 0.12
N ILE A 4 -4.02 34.23 -0.79
CA ILE A 4 -5.00 34.24 -1.88
C ILE A 4 -6.35 33.88 -1.25
N GLY A 5 -7.22 34.88 -1.08
CA GLY A 5 -8.62 34.65 -0.79
C GLY A 5 -9.26 34.00 -2.01
N LEU A 6 -9.75 32.77 -1.85
CA LEU A 6 -10.35 31.99 -2.93
C LEU A 6 -11.69 32.61 -3.34
N SER A 7 -11.82 32.89 -4.63
CA SER A 7 -13.00 33.49 -5.25
C SER A 7 -13.88 32.40 -5.89
N PRO A 8 -15.21 32.61 -6.06
CA PRO A 8 -16.06 31.73 -6.88
C PRO A 8 -15.49 31.39 -8.28
N SER A 9 -14.55 32.19 -8.77
CA SER A 9 -13.77 31.92 -9.99
C SER A 9 -12.91 30.66 -9.92
N ASP A 10 -12.37 30.32 -8.75
CA ASP A 10 -11.43 29.20 -8.58
C ASP A 10 -12.15 27.85 -8.70
N PHE A 11 -13.42 27.83 -8.33
CA PHE A 11 -14.28 26.66 -8.46
C PHE A 11 -14.61 26.36 -9.93
N LYS A 12 -14.96 27.40 -10.70
CA LYS A 12 -15.15 27.29 -12.16
C LYS A 12 -13.87 26.86 -12.87
N GLU A 13 -12.72 27.33 -12.41
CA GLU A 13 -11.43 26.92 -12.94
C GLU A 13 -11.12 25.44 -12.63
N ALA A 14 -11.45 24.95 -11.43
CA ALA A 14 -11.32 23.52 -11.10
C ALA A 14 -12.19 22.62 -12.00
N ILE A 15 -13.42 23.05 -12.32
CA ILE A 15 -14.30 22.36 -13.27
C ILE A 15 -13.67 22.32 -14.66
N ARG A 16 -13.19 23.47 -15.13
CA ARG A 16 -12.57 23.60 -16.45
C ARG A 16 -11.31 22.73 -16.58
N LEU A 17 -10.45 22.75 -15.57
CA LEU A 17 -9.20 21.97 -15.55
C LEU A 17 -9.45 20.47 -15.45
N SER A 18 -10.39 20.03 -14.60
CA SER A 18 -10.74 18.60 -14.49
C SER A 18 -11.29 18.05 -15.81
N TRP A 19 -12.16 18.81 -16.49
CA TRP A 19 -12.67 18.43 -17.81
C TRP A 19 -11.59 18.41 -18.89
N LYS A 20 -10.72 19.43 -18.94
CA LYS A 20 -9.60 19.49 -19.90
C LYS A 20 -8.65 18.29 -19.73
N LEU A 21 -8.38 17.90 -18.49
CA LEU A 21 -7.53 16.75 -18.18
C LEU A 21 -8.21 15.44 -18.55
N TYR A 22 -9.50 15.29 -18.25
CA TYR A 22 -10.29 14.16 -18.73
C TYR A 22 -10.24 14.06 -20.26
N ASP A 23 -10.51 15.14 -20.99
CA ASP A 23 -10.52 15.15 -22.46
C ASP A 23 -9.15 14.75 -23.05
N SER A 24 -8.07 15.17 -22.38
CA SER A 24 -6.69 14.79 -22.75
C SER A 24 -6.37 13.32 -22.46
N LEU A 25 -7.09 12.66 -21.54
CA LEU A 25 -6.80 11.31 -21.04
C LEU A 25 -7.85 10.26 -21.44
N LYS A 26 -9.01 10.65 -21.99
CA LYS A 26 -10.12 9.73 -22.31
C LYS A 26 -9.74 8.62 -23.31
N ASN A 27 -8.76 8.90 -24.17
CA ASN A 27 -8.21 7.96 -25.15
C ASN A 27 -6.86 7.35 -24.71
N ALA A 28 -6.46 7.54 -23.45
CA ALA A 28 -5.22 7.00 -22.93
C ALA A 28 -5.29 5.46 -22.78
N PRO A 29 -4.14 4.79 -22.64
CA PRO A 29 -4.07 3.36 -22.33
C PRO A 29 -4.85 2.97 -21.07
N GLU A 30 -5.22 1.70 -20.97
CA GLU A 30 -6.10 1.15 -19.91
C GLU A 30 -5.62 1.52 -18.51
N GLU A 31 -4.30 1.58 -18.31
CA GLU A 31 -3.63 1.90 -17.05
C GLU A 31 -3.94 3.31 -16.52
N VAL A 32 -4.45 4.21 -17.35
CA VAL A 32 -4.77 5.62 -17.00
C VAL A 32 -6.25 5.94 -17.22
N LYS A 33 -7.02 4.97 -17.73
CA LYS A 33 -8.45 5.13 -17.87
C LYS A 33 -9.15 5.32 -16.54
N ASP A 34 -8.65 4.72 -15.46
CA ASP A 34 -9.27 4.90 -14.15
C ASP A 34 -9.08 6.34 -13.63
N LEU A 35 -7.92 6.95 -13.85
CA LEU A 35 -7.71 8.37 -13.60
C LEU A 35 -8.62 9.25 -14.47
N ALA A 36 -8.81 8.90 -15.75
CA ALA A 36 -9.72 9.63 -16.63
C ALA A 36 -11.18 9.53 -16.15
N LYS A 37 -11.64 8.34 -15.74
CA LYS A 37 -12.97 8.13 -15.14
C LYS A 37 -13.13 8.99 -13.88
N ASP A 38 -12.16 8.97 -12.98
CA ASP A 38 -12.18 9.77 -11.75
C ASP A 38 -12.25 11.28 -12.06
N LEU A 39 -11.51 11.77 -13.04
CA LEU A 39 -11.59 13.18 -13.49
C LEU A 39 -12.96 13.53 -14.07
N SER A 40 -13.59 12.61 -14.80
CA SER A 40 -14.96 12.80 -15.30
C SER A 40 -15.96 12.87 -14.14
N ILE A 41 -15.87 11.95 -13.17
CA ILE A 41 -16.73 11.93 -11.98
C ILE A 41 -16.55 13.22 -11.17
N LEU A 42 -15.29 13.62 -10.94
CA LEU A 42 -14.95 14.86 -10.26
C LEU A 42 -15.60 16.07 -10.95
N SER A 43 -15.51 16.16 -12.28
CA SER A 43 -16.13 17.27 -13.01
C SER A 43 -17.65 17.32 -12.84
N GLY A 44 -18.31 16.15 -12.79
CA GLY A 44 -19.75 16.06 -12.53
C GLY A 44 -20.11 16.53 -11.12
N VAL A 45 -19.38 16.06 -10.11
CA VAL A 45 -19.57 16.46 -8.71
C VAL A 45 -19.38 17.96 -8.51
N LEU A 46 -18.33 18.53 -9.11
CA LEU A 46 -18.10 19.97 -9.05
C LEU A 46 -19.21 20.76 -9.76
N ASN A 47 -19.69 20.32 -10.93
CA ASN A 47 -20.81 20.97 -11.61
C ASN A 47 -22.09 20.98 -10.75
N GLN A 48 -22.36 19.91 -10.00
CA GLN A 48 -23.50 19.84 -9.09
C GLN A 48 -23.39 20.87 -7.95
N ILE A 49 -22.20 21.03 -7.38
CA ILE A 49 -21.93 22.03 -6.33
C ILE A 49 -22.05 23.45 -6.90
N GLN A 50 -21.50 23.70 -8.10
CA GLN A 50 -21.62 25.01 -8.76
C GLN A 50 -23.08 25.37 -9.03
N ALA A 51 -23.89 24.41 -9.48
CA ALA A 51 -25.32 24.61 -9.70
C ALA A 51 -26.08 24.97 -8.41
N ASP A 52 -25.64 24.46 -7.25
CA ASP A 52 -26.21 24.89 -5.97
C ASP A 52 -25.75 26.29 -5.56
N LEU A 53 -24.47 26.61 -5.74
CA LEU A 53 -23.93 27.95 -5.46
C LEU A 53 -24.58 29.04 -6.32
N ASP A 54 -24.90 28.73 -7.58
CA ASP A 54 -25.54 29.65 -8.51
C ASP A 54 -26.99 29.99 -8.12
N LYS A 55 -27.60 29.25 -7.17
CA LYS A 55 -28.93 29.59 -6.59
C LYS A 55 -28.89 30.81 -5.65
N GLY A 56 -27.70 31.32 -5.30
CA GLY A 56 -27.56 32.52 -4.49
C GLY A 56 -28.14 32.38 -3.09
N SER A 57 -29.19 33.15 -2.76
CA SER A 57 -29.86 33.11 -1.45
C SER A 57 -30.52 31.76 -1.14
N ASP A 58 -30.87 31.00 -2.18
CA ASP A 58 -31.53 29.70 -2.06
C ASP A 58 -30.51 28.54 -2.10
N SER A 59 -29.21 28.85 -2.09
CA SER A 59 -28.15 27.84 -2.01
C SER A 59 -28.18 27.17 -0.64
N GLU A 60 -28.28 25.84 -0.64
CA GLU A 60 -28.15 25.05 0.58
C GLU A 60 -26.75 25.21 1.18
N ILE A 61 -25.71 25.26 0.32
CA ILE A 61 -24.33 25.52 0.75
C ILE A 61 -24.22 26.85 1.51
N ALA A 62 -24.80 27.91 0.96
CA ALA A 62 -24.74 29.24 1.56
C ALA A 62 -25.56 29.32 2.86
N ALA A 63 -26.73 28.69 2.90
CA ALA A 63 -27.62 28.66 4.06
C ALA A 63 -27.01 27.96 5.29
N HIS A 64 -26.02 27.07 5.09
CA HIS A 64 -25.36 26.35 6.17
C HIS A 64 -24.17 27.09 6.82
N GLY A 65 -23.95 28.34 6.42
CA GLY A 65 -23.06 29.27 7.12
C GLY A 65 -21.60 29.24 6.67
N GLU A 66 -20.88 30.28 7.07
CA GLU A 66 -19.52 30.61 6.62
C GLU A 66 -18.50 29.46 6.82
N ARG A 67 -18.70 28.62 7.85
CA ARG A 67 -17.81 27.48 8.13
C ARG A 67 -17.80 26.44 7.00
N ARG A 68 -18.95 26.15 6.39
CA ARG A 68 -19.03 25.16 5.30
C ARG A 68 -18.49 25.75 4.00
N ILE A 69 -18.71 27.03 3.75
CA ILE A 69 -18.10 27.76 2.64
C ILE A 69 -16.57 27.73 2.76
N LYS A 70 -16.02 27.99 3.96
CA LYS A 70 -14.57 27.89 4.22
C LYS A 70 -14.03 26.47 4.00
N LEU A 71 -14.78 25.45 4.39
CA LEU A 71 -14.39 24.05 4.14
C LEU A 71 -14.39 23.74 2.64
N LEU A 72 -15.43 24.15 1.89
CA LEU A 72 -15.52 23.99 0.45
C LEU A 72 -14.35 24.68 -0.26
N GLN A 73 -14.02 25.91 0.15
CA GLN A 73 -12.86 26.66 -0.34
C GLN A 73 -11.55 25.89 -0.07
N SER A 74 -11.36 25.39 1.16
CA SER A 74 -10.16 24.63 1.53
C SER A 74 -9.98 23.38 0.65
N ILE A 75 -11.02 22.58 0.49
CA ILE A 75 -10.97 21.36 -0.33
C ILE A 75 -10.70 21.71 -1.80
N THR A 76 -11.30 22.80 -2.30
CA THR A 76 -11.08 23.27 -3.68
C THR A 76 -9.63 23.73 -3.91
N ALA A 77 -9.01 24.40 -2.94
CA ALA A 77 -7.62 24.83 -3.02
C ALA A 77 -6.66 23.63 -3.12
N ASP A 78 -6.90 22.61 -2.31
CA ASP A 78 -6.11 21.38 -2.33
C ASP A 78 -6.33 20.59 -3.61
N LEU A 79 -7.57 20.54 -4.11
CA LEU A 79 -7.87 19.96 -5.42
C LEU A 79 -7.10 20.66 -6.54
N MET A 80 -7.07 21.99 -6.56
CA MET A 80 -6.37 22.77 -7.59
C MET A 80 -4.88 22.43 -7.65
N ARG A 81 -4.25 22.16 -6.50
CA ARG A 81 -2.86 21.69 -6.44
C ARG A 81 -2.72 20.31 -7.11
N THR A 82 -3.59 19.37 -6.77
CA THR A 82 -3.61 18.02 -7.38
C THR A 82 -3.86 18.09 -8.89
N LEU A 83 -4.79 18.95 -9.36
CA LEU A 83 -5.06 19.14 -10.79
C LEU A 83 -3.86 19.76 -11.52
N ALA A 84 -3.12 20.68 -10.90
CA ALA A 84 -1.91 21.26 -11.47
C ALA A 84 -0.78 20.21 -11.61
N GLU A 85 -0.64 19.31 -10.64
CA GLU A 85 0.28 18.17 -10.72
C GLU A 85 -0.09 17.22 -11.86
N ALA A 86 -1.37 16.90 -11.99
CA ALA A 86 -1.90 16.09 -13.09
C ALA A 86 -1.65 16.75 -14.45
N GLN A 87 -1.89 18.06 -14.55
CA GLN A 87 -1.65 18.84 -15.76
C GLN A 87 -0.16 18.87 -16.15
N THR A 88 0.73 19.07 -15.17
CA THR A 88 2.18 19.02 -15.39
C THR A 88 2.61 17.66 -15.93
N LEU A 89 2.03 16.58 -15.42
CA LEU A 89 2.31 15.23 -15.89
C LEU A 89 1.85 15.03 -17.34
N VAL A 90 0.63 15.48 -17.67
CA VAL A 90 0.08 15.43 -19.03
C VAL A 90 0.93 16.26 -20.00
N ASP A 91 1.31 17.48 -19.62
CA ASP A 91 2.10 18.38 -20.47
C ASP A 91 3.52 17.89 -20.68
N LYS A 92 4.16 17.28 -19.66
CA LYS A 92 5.45 16.61 -19.82
C LYS A 92 5.42 15.52 -20.88
N PHE A 93 4.26 14.91 -21.08
CA PHE A 93 4.12 13.74 -21.92
C PHE A 93 3.53 14.02 -23.30
N ARG A 94 2.81 15.13 -23.48
CA ARG A 94 2.22 15.53 -24.76
C ARG A 94 3.25 15.68 -25.91
N PRO A 95 4.40 16.36 -25.75
CA PRO A 95 5.39 16.54 -26.85
C PRO A 95 6.07 15.24 -27.29
N LEU A 96 6.17 14.29 -26.37
CA LEU A 96 6.84 13.01 -26.59
C LEU A 96 5.97 11.99 -27.33
N ALA A 97 4.64 12.18 -27.36
CA ALA A 97 3.74 11.41 -28.21
C ALA A 97 3.80 11.90 -29.67
N THR A 98 4.13 13.17 -29.89
CA THR A 98 4.15 13.79 -31.23
C THR A 98 5.44 13.51 -32.02
N ALA A 99 6.47 12.90 -31.41
CA ALA A 99 7.83 12.81 -31.97
C ALA A 99 8.18 11.52 -32.76
N GLY A 100 7.25 10.58 -32.94
CA GLY A 100 7.19 9.64 -34.08
C GLY A 100 8.34 8.65 -34.38
N ARG A 101 9.35 8.42 -33.52
CA ARG A 101 10.52 7.55 -33.87
C ARG A 101 10.81 6.34 -32.96
N ILE A 102 9.97 6.04 -31.98
CA ILE A 102 10.01 4.80 -31.20
C ILE A 102 8.63 4.16 -31.35
N SER A 103 8.49 2.82 -31.36
CA SER A 103 7.15 2.23 -31.43
C SER A 103 6.29 2.84 -30.32
N GLU A 104 5.20 3.48 -30.72
CA GLU A 104 4.24 4.16 -29.85
C GLU A 104 3.89 3.30 -28.63
N GLU A 105 3.80 2.00 -28.87
CA GLU A 105 3.49 0.97 -27.88
C GLU A 105 4.60 0.78 -26.84
N LEU A 106 5.86 0.67 -27.26
CA LEU A 106 7.00 0.45 -26.37
C LEU A 106 7.31 1.72 -25.56
N TRP A 107 7.18 2.90 -26.19
CA TRP A 107 7.39 4.17 -25.50
C TRP A 107 6.25 4.51 -24.55
N ARG A 108 4.99 4.23 -24.90
CA ARG A 108 3.86 4.28 -23.96
C ARG A 108 4.13 3.35 -22.77
N LYS A 109 4.53 2.10 -23.02
CA LYS A 109 4.75 1.12 -21.96
C LYS A 109 5.85 1.55 -20.99
N ILE A 110 6.99 2.01 -21.49
CA ILE A 110 8.13 2.50 -20.67
C ILE A 110 7.77 3.77 -19.89
N LYS A 111 7.04 4.69 -20.52
CA LYS A 111 6.71 6.02 -19.98
C LYS A 111 5.55 6.00 -18.99
N PHE A 112 4.54 5.16 -19.22
CA PHE A 112 3.46 4.88 -18.27
C PHE A 112 3.94 4.05 -17.09
N MET A 113 4.81 3.05 -17.29
CA MET A 113 5.37 2.27 -16.17
C MET A 113 6.23 3.11 -15.22
N MET A 114 7.08 4.01 -15.74
CA MET A 114 7.89 4.94 -14.93
C MET A 114 7.07 5.98 -14.16
N SER A 115 5.84 6.25 -14.60
CA SER A 115 4.97 7.28 -14.04
C SER A 115 3.78 6.72 -13.27
N GLN A 116 3.55 5.40 -13.31
CA GLN A 116 2.38 4.74 -12.73
C GLN A 116 2.21 5.06 -11.25
N ARG A 117 3.30 5.17 -10.47
CA ARG A 117 3.21 5.58 -9.05
C ARG A 117 2.68 6.99 -8.88
N LYS A 118 3.17 7.94 -9.68
CA LYS A 118 2.69 9.32 -9.63
C LYS A 118 1.25 9.42 -10.12
N ILE A 119 0.90 8.67 -11.16
CA ILE A 119 -0.48 8.56 -11.68
C ILE A 119 -1.40 7.98 -10.61
N HIS A 120 -1.01 6.89 -9.96
CA HIS A 120 -1.78 6.26 -8.89
C HIS A 120 -1.88 7.15 -7.65
N ALA A 121 -0.83 7.91 -7.30
CA ALA A 121 -0.87 8.88 -6.22
C ALA A 121 -1.83 10.03 -6.53
N ILE A 122 -1.76 10.59 -7.73
CA ILE A 122 -2.68 11.61 -8.24
C ILE A 122 -4.11 11.08 -8.27
N GLN A 123 -4.31 9.87 -8.78
CA GLN A 123 -5.61 9.19 -8.81
C GLN A 123 -6.17 9.05 -7.40
N LYS A 124 -5.41 8.46 -6.47
CA LYS A 124 -5.82 8.32 -5.06
C LYS A 124 -6.20 9.68 -4.45
N SER A 125 -5.43 10.73 -4.74
CA SER A 125 -5.75 12.08 -4.27
C SER A 125 -7.05 12.61 -4.89
N ILE A 126 -7.29 12.40 -6.18
CA ILE A 126 -8.53 12.78 -6.86
C ILE A 126 -9.71 11.99 -6.30
N THR A 127 -9.59 10.67 -6.12
CA THR A 127 -10.65 9.84 -5.49
C THR A 127 -10.97 10.32 -4.07
N ALA A 128 -9.97 10.74 -3.30
CA ALA A 128 -10.17 11.32 -1.99
C ALA A 128 -10.92 12.67 -2.05
N HIS A 129 -10.57 13.53 -3.01
CA HIS A 129 -11.29 14.79 -3.26
C HIS A 129 -12.74 14.54 -3.69
N ILE A 130 -13.00 13.61 -4.62
CA ILE A 130 -14.36 13.19 -5.01
C ILE A 130 -15.15 12.76 -3.78
N SER A 131 -14.55 11.94 -2.92
CA SER A 131 -15.19 11.47 -1.70
C SER A 131 -15.50 12.62 -0.74
N ALA A 132 -14.58 13.58 -0.58
CA ALA A 132 -14.78 14.76 0.27
C ALA A 132 -15.90 15.66 -0.25
N PHE A 133 -15.96 15.93 -1.56
CA PHE A 133 -17.03 16.71 -2.18
C PHE A 133 -18.39 15.98 -2.14
N SER A 134 -18.40 14.66 -2.37
CA SER A 134 -19.62 13.86 -2.26
C SER A 134 -20.14 13.83 -0.82
N LEU A 135 -19.27 13.68 0.18
CA LEU A 135 -19.67 13.77 1.58
C LEU A 135 -20.20 15.16 1.93
N LEU A 136 -19.62 16.22 1.38
CA LEU A 136 -20.15 17.58 1.53
C LEU A 136 -21.58 17.64 0.96
N LEU A 137 -21.80 17.18 -0.28
CA LEU A 137 -23.12 17.10 -0.92
C LEU A 137 -24.13 16.29 -0.09
N THR A 138 -23.76 15.10 0.38
CA THR A 138 -24.64 14.27 1.23
C THR A 138 -24.95 14.93 2.57
N SER A 139 -23.97 15.57 3.20
CA SER A 139 -24.18 16.31 4.46
C SER A 139 -25.15 17.48 4.28
N MET A 140 -25.19 18.07 3.09
CA MET A 140 -26.14 19.12 2.74
C MET A 140 -27.53 18.55 2.52
N GLY A 141 -27.66 17.48 1.73
CA GLY A 141 -28.93 16.80 1.52
C GLY A 141 -29.58 16.33 2.83
N ASN A 142 -28.80 15.73 3.74
CA ASN A 142 -29.31 15.29 5.05
C ASN A 142 -29.73 16.47 5.94
N SER A 143 -28.98 17.58 5.88
CA SER A 143 -29.31 18.76 6.67
C SER A 143 -30.51 19.52 6.10
N SER A 144 -30.73 19.50 4.78
CA SER A 144 -31.93 20.00 4.12
C SER A 144 -33.14 19.15 4.50
N LEU A 145 -32.98 17.82 4.57
CA LEU A 145 -34.01 16.89 5.02
C LEU A 145 -34.44 17.15 6.47
N CYS A 146 -33.50 17.31 7.41
CA CYS A 146 -33.84 17.66 8.80
C CYS A 146 -34.59 19.00 8.91
N ARG A 147 -34.29 19.98 8.04
CA ARG A 147 -35.02 21.25 8.01
C ARG A 147 -36.44 21.07 7.48
N MET A 148 -36.62 20.26 6.43
CA MET A 148 -37.96 19.93 5.92
C MET A 148 -38.78 19.16 6.96
N GLU A 149 -38.17 18.23 7.69
CA GLU A 149 -38.82 17.52 8.80
C GLU A 149 -39.26 18.48 9.91
N GLU A 150 -38.42 19.46 10.26
CA GLU A 150 -38.75 20.47 11.28
C GLU A 150 -39.85 21.42 10.80
N SER A 151 -39.78 21.93 9.57
CA SER A 151 -40.85 22.77 9.01
C SER A 151 -42.18 22.01 8.87
N LEU A 152 -42.15 20.71 8.53
CA LEU A 152 -43.34 19.87 8.54
C LEU A 152 -43.88 19.64 9.97
N ARG A 153 -43.01 19.57 10.97
CA ARG A 153 -43.39 19.47 12.38
C ARG A 153 -44.08 20.74 12.85
N GLU A 154 -43.54 21.90 12.50
CA GLU A 154 -44.12 23.22 12.79
C GLU A 154 -45.48 23.39 12.13
N LEU A 155 -45.61 23.10 10.83
CA LEU A 155 -46.89 23.17 10.10
C LEU A 155 -47.95 22.23 10.69
N ARG A 156 -47.55 21.04 11.16
CA ARG A 156 -48.47 20.12 11.86
C ARG A 156 -48.93 20.67 13.21
N LEU A 157 -48.04 21.30 13.96
CA LEU A 157 -48.39 21.96 15.22
C LEU A 157 -49.35 23.13 14.97
N GLU A 158 -49.10 23.94 13.95
CA GLU A 158 -49.95 25.09 13.57
C GLU A 158 -51.34 24.64 13.09
N ALA A 159 -51.42 23.57 12.30
CA ALA A 159 -52.69 22.97 11.88
C ALA A 159 -53.48 22.41 13.07
N THR A 160 -52.79 21.87 14.09
CA THR A 160 -53.44 21.34 15.30
C THR A 160 -53.94 22.46 16.21
N SER A 161 -53.20 23.57 16.34
CA SER A 161 -53.65 24.76 17.09
C SER A 161 -54.84 25.45 16.40
N ALA A 162 -54.84 25.56 15.07
CA ALA A 162 -55.96 26.15 14.33
C ALA A 162 -57.28 25.35 14.46
N MET A 163 -57.19 24.04 14.67
CA MET A 163 -58.35 23.19 14.99
C MET A 163 -58.88 23.38 16.41
N THR A 164 -58.05 23.89 17.34
CA THR A 164 -58.45 24.10 18.74
C THR A 164 -59.16 25.45 18.94
N ASP A 165 -58.85 26.44 18.10
CA ASP A 165 -59.47 27.78 18.12
C ASP A 165 -60.83 27.86 17.41
N PHE A 166 -61.26 26.79 16.71
CA PHE A 166 -62.58 26.69 16.08
C PHE A 166 -63.63 25.99 16.97
N SER A 167 -63.29 25.69 18.24
CA SER A 167 -64.24 25.20 19.25
C SER A 167 -64.88 26.36 20.02
N GLY A 168 -65.50 27.28 19.27
CA GLY A 168 -66.25 28.41 19.79
C GLY A 168 -67.71 28.34 19.36
N SER A 169 -68.54 27.75 20.22
CA SER A 169 -69.98 28.01 20.36
C SER A 169 -70.91 27.70 19.16
N VAL A 170 -71.49 26.51 19.16
CA VAL A 170 -72.89 26.32 18.71
C VAL A 170 -73.61 25.45 19.75
N ASP A 171 -74.52 26.08 20.48
CA ASP A 171 -75.51 25.44 21.34
C ASP A 171 -76.50 24.61 20.54
N GLY A 172 -76.83 23.42 21.08
CA GLY A 172 -78.14 22.80 20.99
C GLY A 172 -78.46 21.99 19.73
N VAL A 173 -78.60 20.66 19.90
CA VAL A 173 -79.89 19.93 19.84
C VAL A 173 -79.61 18.42 19.90
N GLU A 174 -80.33 17.76 20.80
CA GLU A 174 -80.37 16.32 21.08
C GLU A 174 -80.86 15.50 19.87
N ASN A 175 -80.26 14.33 19.61
CA ASN A 175 -80.97 13.04 19.62
C ASN A 175 -80.09 11.83 19.17
N GLU A 176 -80.22 10.79 19.98
CA GLU A 176 -80.33 9.35 19.66
C GLU A 176 -79.29 8.60 18.78
N GLU A 177 -78.56 7.73 19.50
CA GLU A 177 -78.54 6.26 19.38
C GLU A 177 -77.62 5.52 18.37
N ALA A 178 -76.74 4.72 19.01
CA ALA A 178 -76.21 3.40 18.67
C ALA A 178 -75.37 3.17 17.40
N ILE A 179 -74.16 2.61 17.58
CA ILE A 179 -73.89 1.18 17.37
C ILE A 179 -72.52 0.77 17.96
N ARG A 180 -72.56 -0.38 18.67
CA ARG A 180 -71.51 -1.30 19.16
C ARG A 180 -70.25 -1.38 18.28
N GLY A 181 -69.04 -1.61 18.82
CA GLY A 181 -68.72 -2.78 19.65
C GLY A 181 -67.21 -2.93 20.03
N PRO A 182 -66.82 -4.05 20.66
CA PRO A 182 -65.88 -4.14 21.80
C PRO A 182 -64.52 -4.80 21.43
N THR A 183 -63.46 -4.91 22.25
CA THR A 183 -63.34 -5.71 23.51
C THR A 183 -61.88 -5.72 24.05
N LYS A 184 -61.74 -5.93 25.39
CA LYS A 184 -60.61 -6.48 26.21
C LYS A 184 -59.36 -5.59 26.42
N ALA A 185 -59.00 -5.08 27.60
CA ALA A 185 -59.31 -5.33 29.03
C ALA A 185 -58.57 -6.53 29.70
N TRP A 186 -57.56 -6.16 30.53
CA TRP A 186 -56.97 -6.81 31.75
C TRP A 186 -56.21 -8.16 31.56
N ALA A 187 -55.15 -8.53 32.30
CA ALA A 187 -54.63 -8.11 33.61
C ALA A 187 -53.17 -8.60 33.82
N GLU A 188 -52.53 -8.06 34.89
CA GLU A 188 -51.56 -8.71 35.81
C GLU A 188 -50.13 -8.98 35.30
N GLU A 189 -49.04 -8.71 36.03
CA GLU A 189 -48.81 -8.89 37.47
C GLU A 189 -47.60 -8.05 37.98
N ASP A 190 -47.68 -7.64 39.25
CA ASP A 190 -46.64 -7.00 40.07
C ASP A 190 -45.54 -7.99 40.52
N HIS A 191 -44.30 -7.51 40.73
CA HIS A 191 -43.69 -7.42 42.08
C HIS A 191 -42.17 -7.09 42.11
N VAL A 192 -41.88 -6.00 42.86
CA VAL A 192 -40.90 -5.86 43.98
C VAL A 192 -39.39 -5.86 43.71
N GLY A 193 -38.72 -4.77 44.13
CA GLY A 193 -37.33 -4.84 44.60
C GLY A 193 -36.50 -3.56 44.72
N GLY A 194 -36.76 -2.72 45.72
CA GLY A 194 -35.69 -2.21 46.60
C GLY A 194 -34.87 -0.94 46.27
N ASN A 195 -35.06 0.06 47.15
CA ASN A 195 -34.05 0.96 47.73
C ASN A 195 -33.64 2.25 47.00
N THR A 196 -34.37 3.32 47.32
CA THR A 196 -33.91 4.72 47.25
C THR A 196 -33.50 5.17 48.65
N SER A 197 -32.20 5.44 48.87
CA SER A 197 -31.72 6.08 50.09
C SER A 197 -31.53 7.58 49.85
N GLN A 198 -32.15 8.38 50.73
CA GLN A 198 -32.04 9.83 50.78
C GLN A 198 -30.64 10.27 51.26
N GLN A 199 -30.14 11.39 50.74
CA GLN A 199 -29.01 12.13 51.31
C GLN A 199 -29.43 13.59 51.57
N PRO A 200 -29.07 14.20 52.73
CA PRO A 200 -29.56 15.52 53.14
C PRO A 200 -28.74 16.68 52.54
N PRO A 201 -29.25 17.93 52.60
CA PRO A 201 -28.59 19.09 52.03
C PRO A 201 -27.67 19.79 53.04
N GLY A 202 -26.50 20.23 52.56
CA GLY A 202 -25.85 21.44 53.07
C GLY A 202 -24.54 21.25 53.85
N VAL A 203 -23.40 21.34 53.14
CA VAL A 203 -22.12 21.90 53.62
C VAL A 203 -21.39 22.48 52.39
N PRO A 204 -20.80 23.69 52.44
CA PRO A 204 -20.13 24.32 51.30
C PRO A 204 -18.75 23.69 51.05
N PRO A 205 -18.30 23.53 49.79
CA PRO A 205 -17.01 22.93 49.53
C PRO A 205 -15.88 23.96 49.77
N SER A 206 -15.00 23.63 50.71
CA SER A 206 -13.68 24.22 50.84
C SER A 206 -12.81 23.80 49.64
N SER A 207 -12.20 24.77 48.99
CA SER A 207 -11.31 24.55 47.83
C SER A 207 -10.04 23.80 48.27
N PRO A 208 -9.70 22.66 47.64
CA PRO A 208 -8.40 22.04 47.85
C PRO A 208 -7.31 22.81 47.09
N PRO A 209 -6.04 22.73 47.52
CA PRO A 209 -4.94 23.44 46.89
C PRO A 209 -4.75 22.95 45.44
N VAL A 210 -4.68 23.90 44.52
CA VAL A 210 -4.37 23.68 43.11
C VAL A 210 -2.94 23.16 43.01
N LEU A 211 -2.78 21.85 43.02
CA LEU A 211 -1.59 21.21 42.45
C LEU A 211 -1.68 21.40 40.94
N HIS A 212 -0.75 22.17 40.38
CA HIS A 212 -0.52 22.28 38.95
C HIS A 212 -0.24 20.87 38.39
N ARG A 213 -1.30 20.20 37.95
CA ARG A 213 -1.21 19.00 37.13
C ARG A 213 -0.73 19.46 35.77
N GLN A 214 0.57 19.36 35.53
CA GLN A 214 1.10 19.40 34.18
C GLN A 214 0.32 18.37 33.36
N PRO A 215 -0.22 18.74 32.19
CA PRO A 215 -0.81 17.74 31.30
C PRO A 215 0.27 16.68 31.03
N PRO A 216 -0.08 15.38 30.99
CA PRO A 216 0.86 14.37 30.54
C PRO A 216 1.40 14.83 29.19
N PRO A 217 2.73 14.86 28.96
CA PRO A 217 3.25 15.21 27.66
C PRO A 217 2.55 14.31 26.67
N ALA A 218 1.75 14.92 25.78
CA ALA A 218 1.09 14.22 24.71
C ALA A 218 2.15 13.33 24.08
N ALA A 219 1.93 12.01 24.13
CA ALA A 219 2.82 11.06 23.51
C ALA A 219 2.99 11.53 22.07
N LYS A 220 4.14 12.12 21.77
CA LYS A 220 4.52 12.41 20.40
C LYS A 220 4.59 11.05 19.78
N THR A 221 3.55 10.68 19.05
CA THR A 221 3.63 9.63 18.05
C THR A 221 4.71 10.12 17.11
N VAL A 222 5.95 9.71 17.37
CA VAL A 222 7.04 9.76 16.40
C VAL A 222 6.66 8.70 15.37
N LEU A 223 5.65 9.07 14.57
CA LEU A 223 5.44 8.59 13.23
C LEU A 223 6.81 8.72 12.58
N LEU A 224 7.28 7.64 11.96
CA LEU A 224 8.33 7.71 10.94
C LEU A 224 8.08 9.00 10.17
N ASP A 225 9.10 9.86 10.05
CA ASP A 225 8.98 11.09 9.27
C ASP A 225 8.24 10.73 7.97
N PRO A 226 7.05 11.29 7.71
CA PRO A 226 6.30 11.00 6.49
C PRO A 226 7.10 11.34 5.23
N GLN A 227 8.28 11.96 5.34
CA GLN A 227 9.24 12.11 4.25
C GLN A 227 10.05 10.85 3.91
N ILE A 228 10.19 9.85 4.79
CA ILE A 228 10.79 8.54 4.43
C ILE A 228 9.71 7.65 3.79
N THR A 229 9.03 8.16 2.76
CA THR A 229 8.13 7.38 1.91
C THR A 229 8.89 6.48 0.94
N ASP A 230 10.15 6.81 0.66
CA ASP A 230 11.06 5.96 -0.11
C ASP A 230 12.41 5.84 0.61
N ALA A 231 12.71 4.66 1.17
CA ALA A 231 14.05 4.34 1.68
C ALA A 231 15.16 4.45 0.61
N LEU A 232 14.76 4.64 -0.66
CA LEU A 232 15.61 4.82 -1.83
C LEU A 232 15.93 6.28 -2.15
N GLU A 233 15.27 7.25 -1.51
CA GLU A 233 15.51 8.69 -1.71
C GLU A 233 16.59 9.25 -0.77
N ILE A 234 17.05 8.48 0.22
CA ILE A 234 18.19 8.87 1.05
C ILE A 234 19.45 8.81 0.19
N GLU A 235 19.99 9.98 -0.17
CA GLU A 235 21.29 10.07 -0.81
C GLU A 235 22.35 9.52 0.15
N VAL A 236 22.80 8.28 -0.11
CA VAL A 236 23.76 7.54 0.71
C VAL A 236 25.04 8.34 1.01
N GLY A 237 25.39 9.33 0.18
CA GLY A 237 26.54 10.20 0.41
C GLY A 237 26.47 11.06 1.69
N THR A 238 25.31 11.15 2.33
CA THR A 238 25.12 11.88 3.59
C THR A 238 25.18 10.99 4.84
N LEU A 239 25.35 9.68 4.66
CA LEU A 239 25.41 8.70 5.74
C LEU A 239 26.87 8.39 6.14
N PRO A 240 27.13 8.08 7.42
CA PRO A 240 26.19 8.12 8.54
C PRO A 240 25.97 9.53 9.09
N SER A 241 24.79 9.79 9.64
CA SER A 241 24.52 11.03 10.37
C SER A 241 25.34 11.09 11.67
N GLN A 242 25.76 12.30 12.06
CA GLN A 242 26.59 12.49 13.26
C GLN A 242 25.86 12.02 14.54
N GLU A 243 24.55 12.23 14.61
CA GLU A 243 23.71 11.77 15.72
C GLU A 243 23.69 10.24 15.81
N PHE A 244 23.55 9.56 14.67
CA PHE A 244 23.59 8.11 14.58
C PHE A 244 24.94 7.56 15.03
N LEU A 245 26.06 8.16 14.60
CA LEU A 245 27.39 7.75 15.04
C LEU A 245 27.56 7.85 16.56
N LEU A 246 27.08 8.94 17.16
CA LEU A 246 27.13 9.13 18.62
C LEU A 246 26.26 8.09 19.33
N PHE A 247 25.08 7.78 18.80
CA PHE A 247 24.22 6.72 19.33
C PHE A 247 24.91 5.36 19.27
N MET A 248 25.41 4.95 18.10
CA MET A 248 26.07 3.66 17.91
C MET A 248 27.28 3.49 18.83
N ARG A 249 28.09 4.54 19.01
CA ARG A 249 29.26 4.51 19.92
C ARG A 249 28.90 4.34 21.39
N ARG A 250 27.69 4.70 21.82
CA ARG A 250 27.21 4.53 23.20
C ARG A 250 26.70 3.12 23.48
N LEU A 251 26.38 2.34 22.45
CA LEU A 251 25.86 1.00 22.62
C LEU A 251 26.97 0.02 23.00
N PRO A 252 26.71 -0.94 23.92
CA PRO A 252 27.63 -2.05 24.20
C PRO A 252 27.84 -2.95 22.97
N SER A 253 29.02 -3.57 22.83
CA SER A 253 29.36 -4.45 21.69
C SER A 253 28.36 -5.60 21.47
N ARG A 254 27.76 -6.14 22.55
CA ARG A 254 26.70 -7.16 22.44
C ARG A 254 25.49 -6.66 21.64
N VAL A 255 25.13 -5.39 21.81
CA VAL A 255 23.98 -4.78 21.11
C VAL A 255 24.34 -4.55 19.65
N HIS A 256 25.59 -4.24 19.33
CA HIS A 256 26.04 -4.17 17.94
C HIS A 256 25.87 -5.51 17.25
N ALA A 257 26.36 -6.60 17.86
CA ALA A 257 26.19 -7.95 17.32
C ALA A 257 24.70 -8.32 17.13
N ASP A 258 23.83 -7.91 18.06
CA ASP A 258 22.38 -8.08 17.91
C ASP A 258 21.80 -7.30 16.73
N ILE A 259 22.22 -6.04 16.53
CA ILE A 259 21.81 -5.23 15.36
C ILE A 259 22.23 -5.92 14.06
N ALA A 260 23.48 -6.36 13.95
CA ALA A 260 23.95 -7.06 12.77
C ALA A 260 23.17 -8.36 12.51
N ASN A 261 22.91 -9.14 13.57
CA ASN A 261 22.11 -10.36 13.47
C ASN A 261 20.67 -10.08 13.01
N ILE A 262 20.02 -9.04 13.53
CA ILE A 262 18.67 -8.62 13.10
C ILE A 262 18.69 -8.26 11.61
N ILE A 263 19.66 -7.44 11.18
CA ILE A 263 19.81 -7.02 9.79
C ILE A 263 20.01 -8.24 8.88
N PHE A 264 21.00 -9.08 9.19
CA PHE A 264 21.35 -10.21 8.36
C PHE A 264 20.27 -11.27 8.28
N SER A 265 19.61 -11.60 9.39
CA SER A 265 18.55 -12.60 9.39
C SER A 265 17.32 -12.15 8.59
N ASN A 266 16.90 -10.89 8.70
CA ASN A 266 15.79 -10.36 7.89
C ASN A 266 16.13 -10.34 6.39
N CYS A 267 17.37 -10.00 6.03
CA CYS A 267 17.83 -10.05 4.64
C CYS A 267 17.84 -11.48 4.10
N LYS A 268 18.41 -12.44 4.85
CA LYS A 268 18.45 -13.87 4.45
C LYS A 268 17.06 -14.45 4.25
N VAL A 269 16.14 -14.24 5.18
CA VAL A 269 14.73 -14.69 5.05
C VAL A 269 14.08 -14.09 3.80
N THR A 270 14.35 -12.82 3.51
CA THR A 270 13.81 -12.17 2.31
C THR A 270 14.38 -12.79 1.03
N CYS A 271 15.69 -12.97 0.96
CA CYS A 271 16.36 -13.61 -0.17
C CYS A 271 15.84 -15.04 -0.41
N PHE A 272 15.73 -15.83 0.67
CA PHE A 272 15.25 -17.21 0.62
C PHE A 272 13.78 -17.29 0.16
N ASN A 273 12.90 -16.45 0.72
CA ASN A 273 11.50 -16.40 0.32
C ASN A 273 11.35 -16.02 -1.16
N PHE A 274 12.12 -15.03 -1.63
CA PHE A 274 12.13 -14.63 -3.03
C PHE A 274 12.65 -15.76 -3.95
N TYR A 275 13.73 -16.41 -3.55
CA TYR A 275 14.30 -17.58 -4.23
C TYR A 275 13.27 -18.69 -4.41
N ARG A 276 12.56 -19.05 -3.34
CA ARG A 276 11.55 -20.12 -3.34
C ARG A 276 10.33 -19.74 -4.17
N LEU A 277 9.81 -18.53 -3.96
CA LEU A 277 8.60 -18.04 -4.62
C LEU A 277 8.75 -17.96 -6.15
N HIS A 278 9.95 -17.63 -6.63
CA HIS A 278 10.20 -17.44 -8.07
C HIS A 278 10.95 -18.61 -8.72
N GLY A 279 11.10 -19.73 -8.02
CA GLY A 279 11.71 -20.94 -8.56
C GLY A 279 13.15 -20.75 -9.03
N LEU A 280 13.94 -19.96 -8.32
CA LEU A 280 15.31 -19.60 -8.74
C LEU A 280 16.30 -20.78 -8.65
N TYR A 281 15.88 -21.94 -8.13
CA TYR A 281 16.65 -23.19 -8.21
C TYR A 281 16.97 -23.61 -9.66
N ARG A 282 16.16 -23.19 -10.63
CA ARG A 282 16.37 -23.50 -12.06
C ARG A 282 17.40 -22.60 -12.74
N THR A 283 17.82 -21.50 -12.09
CA THR A 283 18.68 -20.47 -12.69
C THR A 283 20.08 -21.00 -12.97
N LYS A 284 20.54 -20.84 -14.22
CA LYS A 284 21.88 -21.19 -14.71
C LYS A 284 22.88 -20.02 -14.53
N PHE A 285 24.16 -20.23 -14.80
CA PHE A 285 25.16 -19.15 -14.86
C PHE A 285 25.11 -18.45 -16.22
N GLY A 286 25.03 -19.20 -17.32
CA GLY A 286 25.02 -18.69 -18.68
C GLY A 286 23.82 -19.17 -19.49
N ARG A 287 23.64 -18.55 -20.66
CA ARG A 287 22.63 -18.95 -21.65
C ARG A 287 23.00 -20.27 -22.34
N GLY A 288 24.29 -20.55 -22.45
CA GLY A 288 24.85 -21.75 -23.07
C GLY A 288 24.92 -22.97 -22.16
N ASP A 289 24.68 -22.80 -20.85
CA ASP A 289 24.89 -23.89 -19.89
C ASP A 289 23.97 -25.08 -20.18
N SER A 290 24.57 -26.26 -20.28
CA SER A 290 23.85 -27.51 -20.48
C SER A 290 22.92 -27.85 -19.30
N SER A 291 22.05 -28.85 -19.46
CA SER A 291 21.21 -29.34 -18.36
C SER A 291 22.03 -29.94 -17.21
N PHE A 292 23.24 -30.43 -17.49
CA PHE A 292 24.15 -31.08 -16.56
C PHE A 292 25.07 -30.10 -15.83
N GLU A 293 25.14 -28.85 -16.30
CA GLU A 293 25.93 -27.83 -15.64
C GLU A 293 25.29 -27.36 -14.34
N ARG A 294 26.19 -27.00 -13.42
CA ARG A 294 25.85 -26.58 -12.08
C ARG A 294 24.90 -25.37 -12.11
N LYS A 295 23.81 -25.45 -11.36
CA LYS A 295 22.88 -24.31 -11.23
C LYS A 295 23.45 -23.23 -10.32
N LEU A 296 23.03 -21.99 -10.54
CA LEU A 296 23.50 -20.82 -9.81
C LEU A 296 23.33 -20.97 -8.29
N PHE A 297 22.20 -21.53 -7.84
CA PHE A 297 21.91 -21.77 -6.43
C PHE A 297 22.27 -23.17 -5.93
N GLN A 298 22.90 -24.02 -6.74
CA GLN A 298 23.33 -25.35 -6.30
C GLN A 298 24.45 -25.24 -5.26
N LEU A 299 24.34 -25.98 -4.15
CA LEU A 299 25.31 -25.96 -3.04
C LEU A 299 26.61 -26.68 -3.42
N SER A 300 27.77 -26.14 -3.03
CA SER A 300 29.10 -26.70 -3.40
C SER A 300 29.48 -27.95 -2.60
N HIS A 301 28.99 -28.04 -1.35
CA HIS A 301 29.63 -28.86 -0.32
C HIS A 301 29.01 -30.25 -0.13
N LEU A 302 28.01 -30.61 -0.94
CA LEU A 302 27.29 -31.85 -0.76
C LEU A 302 27.41 -32.70 -2.01
N SER A 303 27.90 -33.92 -1.84
CA SER A 303 28.14 -34.93 -2.88
C SER A 303 26.88 -35.38 -3.63
N SER A 304 25.72 -34.80 -3.30
CA SER A 304 24.44 -35.09 -3.92
C SER A 304 24.19 -34.15 -5.11
N PRO A 305 23.88 -34.68 -6.30
CA PRO A 305 23.67 -33.89 -7.52
C PRO A 305 22.45 -32.94 -7.46
N VAL A 306 21.64 -32.97 -6.41
CA VAL A 306 20.39 -32.17 -6.30
C VAL A 306 20.28 -31.46 -4.95
N ASN A 307 21.35 -30.81 -4.49
CA ASN A 307 21.30 -30.05 -3.24
C ASN A 307 21.17 -28.55 -3.50
N PHE A 308 19.95 -28.08 -3.26
CA PHE A 308 19.53 -26.68 -3.31
C PHE A 308 19.19 -26.17 -1.90
N PRO A 309 19.27 -24.85 -1.65
CA PRO A 309 18.85 -24.24 -0.39
C PRO A 309 17.41 -24.65 -0.01
N GLN A 310 17.28 -25.24 1.16
CA GLN A 310 16.05 -25.60 1.88
C GLN A 310 15.72 -24.59 2.98
N THR A 311 16.72 -23.90 3.51
CA THR A 311 16.57 -22.88 4.56
C THR A 311 17.32 -21.60 4.18
N GLU A 312 16.99 -20.50 4.85
CA GLU A 312 17.70 -19.23 4.70
C GLU A 312 19.14 -19.27 5.22
N TYR A 313 19.49 -20.29 6.02
CA TYR A 313 20.83 -20.47 6.60
C TYR A 313 21.76 -21.32 5.72
N ASP A 314 21.23 -21.95 4.66
CA ASP A 314 22.03 -22.82 3.78
C ASP A 314 23.03 -22.05 2.92
N LEU A 315 22.84 -20.73 2.81
CA LEU A 315 23.78 -19.81 2.18
C LEU A 315 24.05 -18.64 3.13
N SER A 316 25.29 -18.16 3.12
CA SER A 316 25.63 -16.89 3.75
C SER A 316 24.88 -15.72 3.08
N LEU A 317 24.75 -14.59 3.76
CA LEU A 317 24.12 -13.40 3.17
C LEU A 317 24.90 -12.90 1.94
N ASP A 318 26.22 -13.04 1.95
CA ASP A 318 27.07 -12.69 0.80
C ASP A 318 26.74 -13.55 -0.42
N GLU A 319 26.63 -14.87 -0.23
CA GLU A 319 26.24 -15.79 -1.29
C GLU A 319 24.82 -15.51 -1.79
N TRP A 320 23.86 -15.27 -0.89
CA TRP A 320 22.49 -14.91 -1.26
C TRP A 320 22.46 -13.66 -2.14
N THR A 321 23.09 -12.58 -1.68
CA THR A 321 23.07 -11.30 -2.40
C THR A 321 23.85 -11.39 -3.72
N SER A 322 25.03 -12.01 -3.74
CA SER A 322 25.83 -12.21 -4.96
C SER A 322 25.11 -13.06 -6.01
N LYS A 323 24.48 -14.17 -5.60
CA LYS A 323 23.71 -15.02 -6.53
C LYS A 323 22.46 -14.29 -7.03
N LEU A 324 21.78 -13.49 -6.19
CA LEU A 324 20.64 -12.68 -6.64
C LEU A 324 21.06 -11.59 -7.63
N VAL A 325 22.21 -10.94 -7.43
CA VAL A 325 22.77 -9.99 -8.40
C VAL A 325 23.05 -10.70 -9.74
N HIS A 326 23.60 -11.91 -9.69
CA HIS A 326 23.85 -12.70 -10.89
C HIS A 326 22.54 -13.13 -11.59
N ALA A 327 21.53 -13.57 -10.82
CA ALA A 327 20.22 -13.90 -11.36
C ALA A 327 19.52 -12.68 -11.97
N TYR A 328 19.72 -11.50 -11.36
CA TYR A 328 19.21 -10.22 -11.85
C TYR A 328 19.90 -9.77 -13.14
N ALA A 329 21.21 -10.01 -13.29
CA ALA A 329 21.92 -9.72 -14.54
C ALA A 329 21.36 -10.52 -15.75
N ARG A 330 20.62 -11.60 -15.48
CA ARG A 330 19.94 -12.45 -16.47
C ARG A 330 18.43 -12.21 -16.52
N ILE A 331 17.97 -11.01 -16.17
CA ILE A 331 16.54 -10.74 -16.09
C ILE A 331 15.81 -11.01 -17.41
N ASN A 332 14.60 -11.57 -17.31
CA ASN A 332 13.74 -12.01 -18.41
C ASN A 332 14.25 -13.23 -19.20
N GLU A 333 15.39 -13.83 -18.82
CA GLU A 333 15.71 -15.19 -19.28
C GLU A 333 14.73 -16.19 -18.63
N PRO A 334 14.32 -17.24 -19.35
CA PRO A 334 13.25 -18.15 -18.93
C PRO A 334 13.56 -18.89 -17.62
N ASP A 335 14.83 -19.07 -17.30
CA ASP A 335 15.32 -19.74 -16.09
C ASP A 335 15.69 -18.77 -14.95
N ALA A 336 15.55 -17.46 -15.14
CA ALA A 336 16.02 -16.44 -14.21
C ALA A 336 14.85 -15.62 -13.59
N ILE A 337 15.17 -14.41 -13.12
CA ILE A 337 14.19 -13.47 -12.55
C ILE A 337 13.40 -12.82 -13.68
N HIS A 338 12.07 -12.77 -13.56
CA HIS A 338 11.24 -11.98 -14.46
C HIS A 338 11.06 -10.56 -13.90
N ALA A 339 11.11 -9.52 -14.75
CA ALA A 339 11.04 -8.13 -14.29
C ALA A 339 9.78 -7.79 -13.47
N SER A 340 8.65 -8.41 -13.78
CA SER A 340 7.38 -8.23 -13.03
C SER A 340 7.42 -8.74 -11.59
N HIS A 341 8.38 -9.62 -11.27
CA HIS A 341 8.51 -10.16 -9.92
C HIS A 341 9.09 -9.13 -8.95
N LEU A 342 9.82 -8.13 -9.45
CA LEU A 342 10.42 -7.07 -8.66
C LEU A 342 9.42 -5.96 -8.36
N TYR A 343 9.51 -5.35 -7.17
CA TYR A 343 8.65 -4.23 -6.81
C TYR A 343 8.94 -2.97 -7.65
N ASP A 344 10.20 -2.78 -8.04
CA ASP A 344 10.64 -1.65 -8.85
C ASP A 344 11.85 -2.00 -9.72
N TYR A 345 11.58 -2.51 -10.92
CA TYR A 345 12.67 -2.93 -11.80
C TYR A 345 13.63 -1.77 -12.15
N MET A 346 13.11 -0.56 -12.40
CA MET A 346 13.91 0.58 -12.89
C MET A 346 14.85 1.12 -11.82
N TYR A 347 14.42 1.15 -10.55
CA TYR A 347 15.29 1.55 -9.44
C TYR A 347 16.20 0.42 -8.99
N SER A 348 15.80 -0.83 -9.21
CA SER A 348 16.54 -1.98 -8.72
C SER A 348 17.92 -2.13 -9.35
N THR A 349 18.18 -1.65 -10.58
CA THR A 349 19.45 -1.91 -11.28
C THR A 349 20.67 -1.34 -10.55
N LYS A 350 20.57 -0.08 -10.09
CA LYS A 350 21.63 0.57 -9.30
C LYS A 350 21.74 -0.04 -7.90
N VAL A 351 20.59 -0.39 -7.32
CA VAL A 351 20.48 -0.86 -5.94
C VAL A 351 21.00 -2.29 -5.79
N PHE A 352 20.71 -3.19 -6.74
CA PHE A 352 21.17 -4.58 -6.73
C PHE A 352 22.70 -4.67 -6.66
N SER A 353 23.39 -3.85 -7.44
CA SER A 353 24.87 -3.81 -7.41
C SER A 353 25.46 -3.48 -6.04
N ARG A 354 24.66 -2.91 -5.13
CA ARG A 354 25.07 -2.52 -3.77
C ARG A 354 24.64 -3.51 -2.70
N PHE A 355 23.78 -4.49 -2.98
CA PHE A 355 23.36 -5.45 -1.96
C PHE A 355 24.51 -6.24 -1.31
N PRO A 356 25.56 -6.65 -2.03
CA PRO A 356 26.72 -7.26 -1.39
C PRO A 356 27.37 -6.36 -0.33
N GLN A 357 27.22 -5.03 -0.41
CA GLN A 357 27.76 -4.11 0.60
C GLN A 357 27.09 -4.25 1.96
N ILE A 358 25.91 -4.89 2.07
CA ILE A 358 25.27 -5.19 3.36
C ILE A 358 26.21 -6.02 4.24
N THR A 359 27.01 -6.92 3.66
CA THR A 359 27.93 -7.78 4.42
C THR A 359 29.13 -7.03 4.97
N SER A 360 29.43 -5.84 4.43
CA SER A 360 30.49 -4.96 4.94
C SER A 360 30.22 -4.39 6.33
N LEU A 361 28.98 -4.56 6.83
CA LEU A 361 28.54 -4.21 8.18
C LEU A 361 29.45 -4.81 9.27
N VAL A 362 29.96 -6.02 9.03
CA VAL A 362 30.90 -6.69 9.92
C VAL A 362 32.29 -6.71 9.30
N ASP A 363 33.32 -6.62 10.14
CA ASP A 363 34.71 -6.84 9.73
C ASP A 363 35.04 -8.34 9.61
N ALA A 364 36.29 -8.64 9.25
CA ALA A 364 36.77 -10.02 9.11
C ALA A 364 36.74 -10.83 10.42
N TRP A 365 36.58 -10.16 11.57
CA TRP A 365 36.49 -10.78 12.90
C TRP A 365 35.05 -10.81 13.43
N GLY A 366 34.06 -10.38 12.62
CA GLY A 366 32.66 -10.34 12.99
C GLY A 366 32.25 -9.13 13.84
N ASN A 367 33.13 -8.13 14.03
CA ASN A 367 32.77 -6.92 14.74
C ASN A 367 32.04 -5.94 13.83
N VAL A 368 31.01 -5.29 14.37
CA VAL A 368 30.22 -4.33 13.61
C VAL A 368 30.96 -3.02 13.43
N LYS A 369 31.00 -2.53 12.19
CA LYS A 369 31.54 -1.23 11.83
C LYS A 369 30.49 -0.15 12.05
N ALA A 370 30.62 0.58 13.16
CA ALA A 370 29.64 1.60 13.58
C ALA A 370 29.34 2.65 12.49
N ASP A 371 30.34 3.00 11.68
CA ASP A 371 30.25 3.94 10.55
C ASP A 371 29.53 3.38 9.32
N LYS A 372 29.33 2.06 9.25
CA LYS A 372 28.63 1.39 8.16
C LYS A 372 27.21 0.96 8.49
N VAL A 373 26.81 0.98 9.77
CA VAL A 373 25.50 0.44 10.18
C VAL A 373 24.34 1.14 9.50
N GLU A 374 24.36 2.47 9.43
CA GLU A 374 23.26 3.25 8.82
C GLU A 374 23.15 2.96 7.32
N GLU A 375 24.29 3.00 6.61
CA GLU A 375 24.38 2.67 5.18
C GLU A 375 23.89 1.25 4.90
N CYS A 376 24.39 0.25 5.65
CA CYS A 376 23.97 -1.14 5.49
C CYS A 376 22.48 -1.33 5.80
N LEU A 377 21.94 -0.66 6.82
CA LEU A 377 20.52 -0.72 7.16
C LEU A 377 19.65 -0.15 6.04
N VAL A 378 20.07 0.95 5.40
CA VAL A 378 19.39 1.50 4.21
C VAL A 378 19.41 0.50 3.05
N TYR A 379 20.56 -0.12 2.76
CA TYR A 379 20.63 -1.17 1.73
C TYR A 379 19.78 -2.39 2.06
N SER A 380 19.67 -2.78 3.32
CA SER A 380 18.80 -3.87 3.78
C SER A 380 17.31 -3.54 3.62
N LEU A 381 16.89 -2.31 3.96
CA LEU A 381 15.54 -1.83 3.69
C LEU A 381 15.22 -1.84 2.19
N ALA A 382 16.16 -1.37 1.37
CA ALA A 382 16.04 -1.38 -0.08
C ALA A 382 15.93 -2.81 -0.65
N LEU A 383 16.76 -3.75 -0.16
CA LEU A 383 16.70 -5.18 -0.49
C LEU A 383 15.32 -5.76 -0.19
N CYS A 384 14.83 -5.57 1.04
CA CYS A 384 13.53 -6.11 1.45
C CYS A 384 12.38 -5.55 0.61
N ARG A 385 12.42 -4.25 0.27
CA ARG A 385 11.42 -3.61 -0.60
C ARG A 385 11.47 -4.16 -2.02
N VAL A 386 12.64 -4.21 -2.65
CA VAL A 386 12.81 -4.66 -4.04
C VAL A 386 12.33 -6.10 -4.22
N LEU A 387 12.61 -6.96 -3.24
CA LEU A 387 12.25 -8.38 -3.23
C LEU A 387 10.87 -8.66 -2.61
N LYS A 388 10.07 -7.63 -2.29
CA LYS A 388 8.72 -7.76 -1.69
C LYS A 388 8.69 -8.54 -0.37
N GLY A 389 9.77 -8.52 0.41
CA GLY A 389 9.84 -9.10 1.75
C GLY A 389 9.25 -8.16 2.80
N TRP A 390 7.93 -7.94 2.77
CA TRP A 390 7.24 -6.93 3.57
C TRP A 390 7.40 -7.12 5.08
N ASP A 391 7.28 -8.34 5.59
CA ASP A 391 7.44 -8.60 7.03
C ASP A 391 8.86 -8.24 7.53
N SER A 392 9.87 -8.59 6.73
CA SER A 392 11.26 -8.24 7.02
C SER A 392 11.50 -6.75 6.89
N LEU A 393 10.89 -6.10 5.90
CA LEU A 393 10.94 -4.65 5.73
C LEU A 393 10.37 -3.94 6.95
N ASP A 394 9.23 -4.38 7.48
CA ASP A 394 8.58 -3.74 8.63
C ASP A 394 9.37 -3.94 9.92
N ARG A 395 9.97 -5.12 10.13
CA ARG A 395 10.92 -5.34 11.23
C ARG A 395 12.14 -4.44 11.11
N LEU A 396 12.71 -4.28 9.92
CA LEU A 396 13.85 -3.38 9.72
C LEU A 396 13.48 -1.89 9.87
N LYS A 397 12.26 -1.47 9.49
CA LYS A 397 11.76 -0.11 9.78
C LYS A 397 11.58 0.12 11.28
N ALA A 398 11.10 -0.88 12.02
CA ALA A 398 11.02 -0.81 13.46
C ALA A 398 12.41 -0.69 14.11
N LEU A 399 13.41 -1.42 13.60
CA LEU A 399 14.80 -1.26 14.00
C LEU A 399 15.33 0.16 13.69
N TRP A 400 15.09 0.66 12.47
CA TRP A 400 15.44 2.02 12.07
C TRP A 400 14.87 3.06 13.05
N ALA A 401 13.57 2.97 13.33
CA ALA A 401 12.90 3.85 14.28
C ALA A 401 13.45 3.73 15.71
N ALA A 402 13.82 2.53 16.15
CA ALA A 402 14.42 2.33 17.46
C ALA A 402 15.81 2.99 17.58
N ILE A 403 16.63 2.89 16.53
CA ILE A 403 17.98 3.49 16.51
C ILE A 403 17.91 5.02 16.46
N HIS A 404 16.92 5.59 15.76
CA HIS A 404 16.78 7.04 15.60
C HIS A 404 15.94 7.71 16.69
N ARG A 405 15.49 6.99 17.72
CA ARG A 405 14.77 7.57 18.85
C ARG A 405 15.75 7.88 19.99
N PRO A 406 16.05 9.16 20.27
CA PRO A 406 17.07 9.54 21.27
C PRO A 406 16.69 9.16 22.71
N GLU A 407 15.41 8.91 22.98
CA GLU A 407 14.88 8.75 24.33
C GLU A 407 14.87 7.30 24.85
N SER A 408 15.06 6.29 23.99
CA SER A 408 15.04 4.88 24.42
C SER A 408 15.94 4.00 23.56
N PRO A 409 17.12 3.58 24.06
CA PRO A 409 18.03 2.68 23.34
C PRO A 409 17.58 1.21 23.40
N PHE A 410 16.33 0.93 23.82
CA PHE A 410 15.88 -0.45 23.98
C PHE A 410 15.52 -1.07 22.62
N ILE A 411 16.46 -1.86 22.09
CA ILE A 411 16.25 -2.68 20.88
C ILE A 411 15.67 -4.03 21.32
N ASN A 412 14.36 -4.21 21.12
CA ASN A 412 13.69 -5.47 21.41
C ASN A 412 14.01 -6.52 20.33
N LYS A 413 15.10 -7.26 20.51
CA LYS A 413 15.56 -8.30 19.57
C LYS A 413 14.45 -9.31 19.22
N ALA A 414 13.64 -9.73 20.19
CA ALA A 414 12.62 -10.75 19.97
C ALA A 414 11.53 -10.30 18.96
N MET A 415 11.19 -9.02 18.95
CA MET A 415 10.21 -8.46 18.00
C MET A 415 10.80 -8.18 16.62
N LEU A 416 12.11 -7.98 16.54
CA LEU A 416 12.81 -7.54 15.33
C LEU A 416 13.44 -8.71 14.57
N MET A 417 13.65 -9.85 15.23
CA MET A 417 14.08 -11.08 14.57
C MET A 417 12.93 -11.69 13.76
N PRO A 418 13.21 -12.32 12.62
CA PRO A 418 12.24 -13.19 11.99
C PRO A 418 11.77 -14.24 13.00
N PRO A 419 10.48 -14.60 13.02
CA PRO A 419 10.02 -15.70 13.84
C PRO A 419 10.85 -16.94 13.48
N TRP A 420 11.53 -17.52 14.46
CA TRP A 420 12.19 -18.81 14.29
C TRP A 420 11.11 -19.77 13.84
N TYR A 421 11.19 -20.24 12.60
CA TYR A 421 10.10 -20.89 11.90
C TYR A 421 9.26 -21.77 12.84
N ALA A 422 8.01 -21.38 13.04
CA ALA A 422 6.95 -22.36 12.91
C ALA A 422 7.23 -23.03 11.55
N GLN A 423 7.77 -24.25 11.59
CA GLN A 423 7.85 -25.06 10.38
C GLN A 423 6.48 -24.95 9.70
N PRO A 424 6.42 -24.78 8.36
CA PRO A 424 5.15 -25.05 7.70
C PRO A 424 4.68 -26.41 8.23
N PRO A 425 3.41 -26.54 8.66
CA PRO A 425 2.92 -27.83 9.15
C PRO A 425 3.39 -28.86 8.13
N ALA A 426 4.07 -29.91 8.62
CA ALA A 426 4.54 -30.99 7.78
C ALA A 426 3.42 -31.26 6.78
N ARG A 427 3.69 -31.04 5.50
CA ARG A 427 2.72 -31.50 4.50
C ARG A 427 2.64 -32.99 4.75
N ASP A 428 1.48 -33.45 5.19
CA ASP A 428 1.13 -34.86 5.17
C ASP A 428 1.25 -35.27 3.70
N ASP A 429 2.44 -35.74 3.32
CA ASP A 429 2.77 -36.35 2.03
C ASP A 429 2.14 -37.76 1.97
N ASP A 430 0.85 -37.85 2.31
CA ASP A 430 -0.03 -39.00 2.07
C ASP A 430 -1.11 -38.68 1.01
N SER A 431 -0.97 -37.55 0.30
CA SER A 431 -1.72 -37.35 -0.94
C SER A 431 -1.02 -38.09 -2.06
N ALA A 432 -1.40 -39.37 -2.20
CA ALA A 432 -1.16 -40.19 -3.38
C ALA A 432 -1.34 -39.35 -4.65
N VAL A 433 -0.22 -39.02 -5.29
CA VAL A 433 -0.23 -38.60 -6.68
C VAL A 433 -0.60 -39.85 -7.46
N ASP A 434 -1.80 -39.84 -8.01
CA ASP A 434 -2.23 -40.77 -9.05
C ASP A 434 -1.14 -40.84 -10.12
N GLN A 435 -0.47 -41.99 -10.11
CA GLN A 435 0.47 -42.41 -11.14
C GLN A 435 -0.38 -42.82 -12.34
N GLU A 436 -0.91 -41.85 -13.08
CA GLU A 436 -1.52 -42.08 -14.38
C GLU A 436 -0.45 -42.63 -15.35
N ASP A 437 -0.49 -43.95 -15.51
CA ASP A 437 -0.36 -44.66 -16.77
C ASP A 437 0.66 -44.10 -17.78
N LEU A 438 1.95 -44.25 -17.45
CA LEU A 438 2.99 -44.42 -18.47
C LEU A 438 2.79 -45.79 -19.15
N ARG A 439 1.85 -45.84 -20.10
CA ARG A 439 1.79 -46.92 -21.10
C ARG A 439 3.09 -46.90 -21.92
N PRO A 440 3.83 -48.02 -22.03
CA PRO A 440 4.94 -48.11 -22.96
C PRO A 440 4.40 -48.06 -24.40
N PRO A 441 5.08 -47.36 -25.33
CA PRO A 441 4.67 -47.37 -26.73
C PRO A 441 4.79 -48.79 -27.29
N LYS A 442 3.70 -49.25 -27.91
CA LYS A 442 3.62 -50.48 -28.69
C LYS A 442 4.81 -50.53 -29.66
N ARG A 443 5.68 -51.53 -29.48
CA ARG A 443 6.63 -51.98 -30.49
C ARG A 443 5.88 -52.27 -31.79
N THR A 444 6.00 -51.39 -32.77
CA THR A 444 5.78 -51.73 -34.18
C THR A 444 6.94 -52.60 -34.63
N ARG A 445 6.64 -53.89 -34.76
CA ARG A 445 7.44 -54.90 -35.43
C ARG A 445 7.55 -54.50 -36.91
N ILE A 446 8.67 -53.92 -37.29
CA ILE A 446 9.07 -53.81 -38.70
C ILE A 446 9.82 -55.11 -39.02
N GLU A 447 9.20 -55.94 -39.85
CA GLU A 447 9.87 -57.00 -40.57
C GLU A 447 10.70 -56.36 -41.68
N SER A 448 12.02 -56.50 -41.62
CA SER A 448 12.89 -56.27 -42.77
C SER A 448 13.74 -57.52 -42.99
N GLY A 449 13.41 -58.24 -44.05
CA GLY A 449 14.16 -59.40 -44.54
C GLY A 449 15.53 -58.99 -45.11
N THR A 450 16.52 -59.82 -44.80
CA THR A 450 17.56 -60.38 -45.67
C THR A 450 17.95 -59.67 -46.98
N ALA A 451 19.20 -59.20 -47.04
CA ALA A 451 20.24 -59.44 -48.07
C ALA A 451 21.53 -58.74 -47.56
N LYS A 452 22.59 -59.42 -47.12
CA LYS A 452 23.60 -60.24 -47.81
C LYS A 452 24.40 -59.46 -48.88
N GLU A 453 25.73 -59.45 -48.65
CA GLU A 453 26.87 -59.28 -49.58
C GLU A 453 27.38 -57.87 -49.95
N ALA A 454 28.70 -57.70 -49.68
CA ALA A 454 29.76 -56.90 -50.33
C ALA A 454 30.54 -56.05 -49.30
N SER A 455 31.64 -56.56 -48.74
CA SER A 455 33.04 -56.39 -49.20
C SER A 455 33.49 -54.92 -49.18
N GLU A 456 34.30 -54.50 -48.20
CA GLU A 456 35.77 -54.60 -48.27
C GLU A 456 36.34 -53.75 -49.43
N ALA A 457 36.71 -52.49 -49.14
CA ALA A 457 37.78 -51.73 -49.80
C ALA A 457 37.85 -50.27 -49.30
N MET A 458 39.09 -49.78 -49.18
CA MET A 458 39.56 -48.39 -49.06
C MET A 458 39.71 -47.82 -47.64
N ASP A 459 40.71 -48.28 -46.87
CA ASP A 459 42.08 -47.73 -46.82
C ASP A 459 42.72 -47.12 -48.08
N GLU A 460 43.45 -46.03 -47.85
CA GLU A 460 44.39 -45.28 -48.71
C GLU A 460 43.92 -43.97 -49.39
N GLU A 461 44.82 -42.99 -49.28
CA GLU A 461 44.90 -41.63 -49.86
C GLU A 461 44.09 -40.52 -49.16
N SER A 462 44.64 -39.36 -48.76
CA SER A 462 45.88 -38.70 -49.17
C SER A 462 46.47 -37.79 -48.07
N GLU A 463 47.73 -38.03 -47.71
CA GLU A 463 48.71 -36.97 -47.47
C GLU A 463 49.25 -36.53 -48.84
N ALA A 464 48.92 -35.32 -49.27
CA ALA A 464 49.70 -34.53 -50.24
C ALA A 464 49.07 -33.13 -50.40
N SER A 465 49.43 -32.19 -49.52
CA SER A 465 49.77 -30.77 -49.81
C SER A 465 49.97 -29.99 -48.53
#